data_AF-A0A2N6EC53-F1
#
_entry.id   AF-A0A2N6EC53-F1
#
_cell.length_a   1.000
_cell.length_b   1.000
_cell.length_c   1.000
_cell.angle_alpha   90.00
_cell.angle_beta   90.00
_cell.angle_gamma   90.00
#
_symmetry.space_group_name_H-M   'P 1'
#
loop_
_entity.id
_entity.type
_entity.pdbx_description
1 polymer ?
#
loop_
_entity_poly.entity_id
_entity_poly.type
_entity_poly.pdbx_seq_one_letter_code
_entity_poly.pdbx_strand_id
1 'polypeptide(L)'
;MLSGGLLGAVAMGPPVAAFPLAGSLLDAGAWPPAVAAFIVAWVSVGIISLPFEAETFGFRFALTRNLITFLAALLIGLLIGVWV
;
A
#
# COMPACT_ATOMS: atom_id res chain seq x y z
N MET A 1 2.46 -11.03 -1.89
CA MET A 1 2.94 -9.63 -1.97
C MET A 1 2.10 -8.80 -2.92
N LEU A 2 1.91 -9.21 -4.19
CA LEU A 2 1.02 -8.52 -5.12
C LEU A 2 -0.41 -8.36 -4.56
N SER A 3 -0.96 -9.45 -3.99
CA SER A 3 -2.27 -9.46 -3.32
C SER A 3 -2.35 -8.49 -2.14
N GLY A 4 -1.34 -8.48 -1.27
CA GLY A 4 -1.26 -7.55 -0.13
C GLY A 4 -1.16 -6.09 -0.57
N GLY A 5 -0.34 -5.79 -1.59
CA GLY A 5 -0.25 -4.45 -2.16
C GLY A 5 -1.58 -3.99 -2.79
N LEU A 6 -2.26 -4.87 -3.54
CA LEU A 6 -3.56 -4.56 -4.16
C LEU A 6 -4.65 -4.31 -3.11
N LEU A 7 -4.72 -5.16 -2.07
CA LEU A 7 -5.67 -4.98 -0.97
C LEU A 7 -5.40 -3.69 -0.19
N GLY A 8 -4.12 -3.37 0.07
CA GLY A 8 -3.73 -2.12 0.70
C GLY A 8 -4.07 -0.90 -0.16
N ALA A 9 -3.88 -0.99 -1.47
CA ALA A 9 -4.19 0.08 -2.40
C ALA A 9 -5.69 0.41 -2.47
N VAL A 10 -6.56 -0.60 -2.43
CA VAL A 10 -8.02 -0.41 -2.46
C VAL A 10 -8.55 0.11 -1.14
N ALA A 11 -7.99 -0.34 -0.02
CA ALA A 11 -8.49 -0.06 1.31
C ALA A 11 -7.76 1.11 2.01
N MET A 12 -7.41 2.18 1.26
CA MET A 12 -6.70 3.33 1.82
C MET A 12 -7.35 3.83 3.11
N GLY A 13 -6.55 4.00 4.16
CA GLY A 13 -7.05 4.44 5.46
C GLY A 13 -5.95 5.00 6.36
N PRO A 14 -6.29 5.39 7.59
CA PRO A 14 -5.32 5.94 8.54
C PRO A 14 -4.28 4.88 8.93
N PRO A 15 -3.00 5.27 9.15
CA PRO A 15 -1.94 4.35 9.57
C PRO A 15 -2.27 3.57 10.85
N VAL A 16 -3.01 4.20 11.77
CA VAL A 16 -3.41 3.60 13.05
C VAL A 16 -4.24 2.32 12.85
N ALA A 17 -5.06 2.26 11.80
CA ALA A 17 -5.86 1.09 11.47
C ALA A 17 -5.06 -0.02 10.76
N ALA A 18 -3.96 0.32 10.10
CA ALA A 18 -3.16 -0.63 9.36
C ALA A 18 -2.39 -1.60 10.27
N PHE A 19 -1.92 -1.15 11.44
CA PHE A 19 -1.10 -1.98 12.34
C PHE A 19 -1.87 -3.15 12.96
N PRO A 20 -3.09 -2.99 13.51
CA PRO A 20 -3.88 -4.13 14.00
C PRO A 20 -4.21 -5.13 12.90
N LEU A 21 -4.57 -4.65 11.69
CA LEU A 21 -4.84 -5.51 10.54
C LEU A 21 -3.60 -6.31 10.12
N ALA A 22 -2.43 -5.66 10.10
CA ALA A 22 -1.16 -6.32 9.83
C ALA A 22 -0.83 -7.40 10.86
N GLY A 23 -1.08 -7.15 12.15
CA GLY A 23 -0.95 -8.14 13.21
C GLY A 23 -1.82 -9.37 12.95
N SER A 24 -3.12 -9.17 12.67
CA SER A 24 -4.04 -10.26 12.34
C SER A 24 -3.63 -11.05 11.09
N LEU A 25 -3.05 -10.38 10.09
CA LEU A 25 -2.54 -11.05 8.89
C LEU A 25 -1.31 -11.91 9.21
N LEU A 26 -0.38 -11.42 10.03
CA LEU A 26 0.78 -12.19 10.46
C LEU A 26 0.38 -13.41 11.30
N ASP A 27 -0.56 -13.24 12.24
CA ASP A 27 -1.09 -14.33 13.06
C ASP A 27 -1.81 -15.39 12.22
N ALA A 28 -2.44 -14.98 11.11
CA ALA A 28 -3.04 -15.87 10.12
C ALA A 28 -2.00 -16.56 9.19
N GLY A 29 -0.70 -16.35 9.41
CA GLY A 29 0.38 -16.94 8.62
C GLY A 29 0.65 -16.23 7.30
N ALA A 30 0.22 -14.98 7.14
CA ALA A 30 0.54 -14.21 5.95
C ALA A 30 2.05 -13.97 5.84
N TRP A 31 2.56 -14.04 4.60
CA TRP A 31 3.97 -13.80 4.33
C TRP A 31 4.37 -12.37 4.76
N PRO A 32 5.34 -12.19 5.68
CA PRO A 32 5.66 -10.87 6.23
C PRO A 32 5.99 -9.78 5.20
N PRO A 33 6.70 -10.08 4.09
CA PRO A 33 6.90 -9.17 2.97
C PRO A 33 5.60 -8.67 2.32
N ALA A 34 4.58 -9.52 2.26
CA ALA A 34 3.26 -9.15 1.75
C ALA A 34 2.52 -8.23 2.72
N VAL A 35 2.68 -8.43 4.03
CA VAL A 35 2.09 -7.58 5.07
C VAL A 35 2.76 -6.21 5.06
N ALA A 36 4.08 -6.14 4.90
CA ALA A 36 4.78 -4.88 4.78
C ALA A 36 4.35 -4.08 3.54
N ALA A 37 4.26 -4.74 2.38
CA ALA A 37 3.73 -4.12 1.16
C ALA A 37 2.29 -3.62 1.34
N PHE A 38 1.47 -4.37 2.10
CA PHE A 38 0.11 -3.97 2.44
C PHE A 38 0.08 -2.68 3.30
N ILE A 39 0.85 -2.60 4.38
CA ILE A 39 0.88 -1.42 5.26
C ILE A 39 1.32 -0.17 4.46
N VAL A 40 2.38 -0.29 3.68
CA VAL A 40 2.88 0.84 2.89
C VAL A 40 1.86 1.26 1.84
N ALA A 41 1.26 0.31 1.11
CA ALA A 41 0.23 0.61 0.13
C ALA A 41 -1.01 1.25 0.77
N TRP A 42 -1.45 0.77 1.93
CA TRP A 42 -2.60 1.29 2.69
C TRP A 42 -2.47 2.77 3.06
N VAL A 43 -1.27 3.19 3.48
CA VAL A 43 -1.03 4.57 3.91
C VAL A 43 -0.76 5.48 2.72
N SER A 44 -0.14 4.95 1.66
CA SER A 44 0.39 5.78 0.57
C SER A 44 -0.47 5.81 -0.68
N VAL A 45 -1.17 4.74 -1.05
CA VAL A 45 -1.90 4.65 -2.30
C VAL A 45 -3.29 5.27 -2.13
N GLY A 46 -3.53 6.31 -2.92
CA GLY A 46 -4.68 7.18 -2.87
C GLY A 46 -5.73 6.89 -3.92
N ILE A 47 -6.31 5.68 -3.96
CA ILE A 47 -7.41 5.39 -4.91
C ILE A 47 -8.64 6.25 -4.61
N ILE A 48 -8.96 6.43 -3.32
CA ILE A 48 -10.10 7.24 -2.89
C ILE A 48 -9.82 8.73 -3.10
N SER A 49 -8.58 9.19 -2.89
CA SER A 49 -8.17 10.57 -3.10
C SER A 49 -7.82 10.91 -4.55
N LEU A 50 -7.82 9.93 -5.45
CA LEU A 50 -7.46 10.07 -6.87
C LEU A 50 -8.30 11.12 -7.62
N PRO A 51 -9.65 11.18 -7.49
CA PRO A 51 -10.42 12.25 -8.13
C PRO A 51 -10.04 13.64 -7.59
N PHE A 52 -9.81 13.76 -6.29
CA PHE A 52 -9.41 15.02 -5.66
C PHE A 52 -7.99 15.47 -6.08
N GLU A 53 -7.02 14.54 -6.14
CA GLU A 53 -5.68 14.80 -6.67
C GLU A 53 -5.73 15.18 -8.16
N ALA A 54 -6.58 14.53 -8.93
CA ALA A 54 -6.72 14.80 -10.36
C ALA A 54 -7.33 16.18 -10.64
N GLU A 55 -8.27 16.63 -9.81
CA GLU A 55 -8.87 17.96 -9.91
C GLU A 55 -7.89 19.06 -9.48
N THR A 56 -7.08 18.81 -8.45
CA THR A 56 -6.17 19.82 -7.87
C THR A 56 -4.84 19.94 -8.63
N PHE A 57 -4.23 18.80 -9.00
CA PHE A 57 -2.88 18.72 -9.57
C PHE A 57 -2.85 18.19 -11.01
N GLY A 58 -3.99 17.77 -11.55
CA GLY A 58 -4.11 17.19 -12.88
C GLY A 58 -4.00 15.66 -12.90
N PHE A 59 -4.75 15.04 -13.82
CA PHE A 59 -4.86 13.58 -13.92
C PHE A 59 -3.52 12.85 -14.12
N ARG A 60 -2.61 13.43 -14.92
CA ARG A 60 -1.29 12.84 -15.19
C ARG A 60 -0.43 12.76 -13.92
N PHE A 61 -0.51 13.78 -13.07
CA PHE A 61 0.21 13.81 -11.79
C PHE A 61 -0.39 12.78 -10.83
N ALA A 62 -1.71 12.80 -10.63
CA ALA A 62 -2.41 11.88 -9.72
C ALA A 62 -2.11 10.40 -10.05
N LEU A 63 -2.18 10.03 -11.33
CA LEU A 63 -1.91 8.67 -11.79
C LEU A 63 -0.44 8.28 -11.58
N THR A 64 0.49 9.16 -11.96
CA THR A 64 1.93 8.89 -11.84
C THR A 64 2.34 8.73 -10.38
N ARG A 65 1.84 9.62 -9.50
CA ARG A 65 2.09 9.58 -8.06
C ARG A 65 1.62 8.26 -7.45
N ASN A 66 0.39 7.84 -7.76
CA ASN A 66 -0.17 6.59 -7.25
C ASN A 66 0.55 5.34 -7.78
N LEU A 67 0.95 5.35 -9.05
CA LEU A 67 1.68 4.24 -9.63
C LEU A 67 3.08 4.11 -9.02
N ILE A 68 3.80 5.23 -8.84
CA ILE A 68 5.12 5.24 -8.22
C ILE A 68 5.04 4.80 -6.75
N THR A 69 4.05 5.27 -5.97
CA THR A 69 3.90 4.84 -4.57
C THR A 69 3.54 3.37 -4.46
N PHE A 70 2.70 2.85 -5.36
CA PHE A 70 2.39 1.42 -5.40
C PHE A 70 3.63 0.57 -5.71
N LEU A 71 4.43 0.97 -6.70
CA LEU A 71 5.69 0.29 -7.02
C LEU A 71 6.70 0.38 -5.86
N ALA A 72 6.78 1.52 -5.18
CA ALA A 72 7.60 1.68 -3.99
C ALA A 72 7.15 0.76 -2.84
N ALA A 73 5.84 0.60 -2.63
CA ALA A 73 5.30 -0.32 -1.63
C ALA A 73 5.71 -1.78 -1.92
N LEU A 74 5.65 -2.20 -3.19
CA LEU A 74 6.13 -3.51 -3.61
C LEU A 74 7.64 -3.65 -3.41
N LEU A 75 8.42 -2.63 -3.76
CA LEU A 75 9.87 -2.63 -3.55
C LEU A 75 10.22 -2.79 -2.07
N ILE A 76 9.54 -2.05 -1.18
CA ILE A 76 9.75 -2.13 0.28
C ILE A 76 9.37 -3.51 0.80
N GLY A 77 8.25 -4.08 0.34
CA GLY A 77 7.88 -5.45 0.67
C GLY A 77 8.96 -6.45 0.25
N LEU A 78 9.48 -6.33 -0.98
CA LEU A 78 10.55 -7.17 -1.48
C LEU A 78 11.82 -7.04 -0.64
N LEU A 79 12.24 -5.81 -0.33
CA LEU A 79 13.40 -5.54 0.51
C LEU A 79 13.26 -6.21 1.87
N ILE A 80 12.09 -6.11 2.51
CA ILE A 80 11.84 -6.79 3.78
C ILE A 80 11.90 -8.31 3.62
N GLY A 81 11.42 -8.84 2.49
CA GLY A 81 11.53 -10.27 2.16
C GLY A 81 12.92 -10.77 1.81
N VAL A 82 13.90 -9.90 1.59
CA VAL A 82 15.31 -10.30 1.49
C VAL A 82 15.90 -10.62 2.86
N TRP A 83 15.36 -9.99 3.92
CA TRP A 83 15.88 -10.11 5.29
C TRP A 83 15.11 -11.13 6.15
N VAL A 84 14.01 -11.68 5.64
CA VAL A 84 13.11 -12.65 6.31
C VAL A 84 13.19 -13.99 5.59
#